data_AF-A0A366LKA8-F1
#
_entry.id   AF-A0A366LKA8-F1
#
_cell.length_a   1.000
_cell.length_b   1.000
_cell.length_c   1.000
_cell.angle_alpha   90.00
_cell.angle_beta   90.00
_cell.angle_gamma   90.00
#
_symmetry.space_group_name_H-M   'P 1'
#
loop_
_entity.id
_entity.type
_entity.pdbx_description
1 polymer ?
#
loop_
_entity_poly.entity_id
_entity_poly.type
_entity_poly.pdbx_seq_one_letter_code
_entity_poly.pdbx_strand_id
1 'polypeptide(L)'
;MLLEASSPDGTARFLVRGPRDSVPGYSLELVVHGIEGAAPLVTTVRYADVAGSDRVLLVPVVRRRFGPAASYVRLPGYAGEEWTASMTAPVAPDSTWDAATVTLSVGASLNDATRDAWRQVRELIVDDGLRRVIDQALR
;
A
#
# COMPACT_ATOMS: atom_id res chain seq x y z
N MET A 1 6.79 9.24 -17.14
CA MET A 1 6.42 10.24 -16.10
C MET A 1 6.93 9.79 -14.75
N LEU A 2 7.38 10.74 -13.92
CA LEU A 2 7.83 10.52 -12.54
C LEU A 2 7.22 11.61 -11.66
N LEU A 3 6.56 11.24 -10.57
CA LEU A 3 6.06 12.18 -9.56
C LEU A 3 6.61 11.80 -8.20
N GLU A 4 7.04 12.80 -7.45
CA GLU A 4 7.64 12.66 -6.11
C GLU A 4 6.85 13.47 -5.10
N ALA A 5 6.60 12.86 -3.93
CA ALA A 5 6.02 13.55 -2.78
C ALA A 5 6.63 13.02 -1.49
N SER A 6 6.53 13.82 -0.43
CA SER A 6 6.93 13.44 0.93
C SER A 6 5.79 13.74 1.90
N SER A 7 5.68 12.95 2.96
CA SER A 7 4.76 13.25 4.05
C SER A 7 5.18 14.55 4.76
N PRO A 8 4.25 15.28 5.40
CA PRO A 8 4.56 16.55 6.06
C PRO A 8 5.60 16.43 7.19
N ASP A 9 5.66 15.28 7.86
CA ASP A 9 6.64 14.96 8.91
C ASP A 9 8.00 14.47 8.36
N GLY A 10 8.13 14.34 7.03
CA GLY A 10 9.34 13.90 6.35
C GLY A 10 9.66 12.41 6.51
N THR A 11 8.80 11.61 7.16
CA THR A 11 9.08 10.20 7.46
C THR A 11 8.79 9.27 6.28
N ALA A 12 7.90 9.66 5.37
CA ALA A 12 7.53 8.88 4.20
C ALA A 12 7.84 9.63 2.90
N ARG A 13 8.37 8.90 1.92
CA ARG A 13 8.59 9.33 0.55
C ARG A 13 7.82 8.45 -0.41
N PHE A 14 7.27 9.07 -1.44
CA PHE A 14 6.42 8.44 -2.42
C PHE A 14 6.95 8.74 -3.81
N LEU A 15 7.09 7.70 -4.62
CA LEU A 15 7.61 7.79 -5.97
C LEU A 15 6.67 7.08 -6.94
N VAL A 16 5.90 7.87 -7.69
CA VAL A 16 4.98 7.36 -8.71
C VAL A 16 5.69 7.35 -10.05
N ARG A 17 5.73 6.17 -10.68
CA ARG A 17 6.34 5.95 -11.99
C ARG A 17 5.26 5.57 -13.00
N GLY A 18 5.36 6.15 -14.19
CA GLY A 18 4.53 5.75 -15.33
C GLY A 18 4.82 4.33 -15.81
N PRO A 19 3.99 3.82 -16.73
CA PRO A 19 4.11 2.46 -17.27
C PRO A 19 5.52 2.16 -17.80
N ARG A 20 5.96 0.92 -17.58
CA ARG A 20 7.21 0.35 -18.12
C ARG A 20 6.92 -1.03 -18.68
N ASP A 21 7.79 -1.55 -19.54
CA ASP A 21 7.60 -2.84 -20.20
C ASP A 21 7.35 -4.01 -19.22
N SER A 22 7.89 -3.93 -18.00
CA SER A 22 7.74 -4.95 -16.96
C SER A 22 6.56 -4.74 -15.99
N VAL A 23 5.92 -3.57 -15.99
CA VAL A 23 4.80 -3.24 -15.09
C VAL A 23 3.72 -2.50 -15.89
N PRO A 24 2.61 -3.16 -16.25
CA PRO A 24 1.52 -2.51 -16.95
C PRO A 24 0.83 -1.50 -16.02
N GLY A 25 0.78 -0.24 -16.46
CA GLY A 25 0.18 0.86 -15.69
C GLY A 25 1.15 1.57 -14.76
N TYR A 26 0.62 2.51 -13.97
CA TYR A 26 1.42 3.26 -13.01
C TYR A 26 1.77 2.42 -11.78
N SER A 27 2.94 2.70 -11.20
CA SER A 27 3.42 2.08 -9.96
C SER A 27 3.78 3.13 -8.93
N LEU A 28 3.64 2.79 -7.65
CA LEU A 28 4.04 3.60 -6.52
C LEU A 28 5.06 2.83 -5.66
N GLU A 29 6.19 3.46 -5.40
CA GLU A 29 7.14 3.05 -4.37
C GLU A 29 6.96 3.96 -3.15
N LEU A 30 6.70 3.34 -2.00
CA LEU A 30 6.63 3.98 -0.69
C LEU A 30 7.91 3.63 0.06
N VAL A 31 8.62 4.64 0.56
CA VAL A 31 9.79 4.47 1.43
C VAL A 31 9.52 5.18 2.74
N VAL A 32 9.70 4.48 3.86
CA VAL A 32 9.45 5.01 5.21
C VAL A 32 10.73 4.93 6.04
N HIS A 33 11.03 6.03 6.73
CA HIS A 33 12.18 6.23 7.61
C HIS A 33 11.72 6.33 9.07
N GLY A 34 12.64 6.07 10.01
CA GLY A 34 12.36 6.27 11.45
C GLY A 34 11.24 5.38 11.99
N ILE A 35 11.08 4.18 11.46
CA ILE A 35 10.04 3.25 11.92
C ILE A 35 10.37 2.75 13.33
N GLU A 36 9.45 2.99 14.26
CA GLU A 36 9.48 2.47 15.62
C GLU A 36 8.39 1.40 15.85
N GLY A 37 8.48 0.68 16.97
CA GLY A 37 7.52 -0.34 17.39
C GLY A 37 7.58 -1.63 16.55
N ALA A 38 6.71 -2.60 16.87
CA ALA A 38 6.65 -3.90 16.17
C ALA A 38 5.38 -4.09 15.33
N ALA A 39 4.37 -3.22 15.48
CA ALA A 39 3.11 -3.35 14.76
C ALA A 39 3.32 -3.16 13.24
N PRO A 40 2.63 -3.95 12.38
CA PRO A 40 2.51 -3.64 10.96
C PRO A 40 2.03 -2.20 10.78
N LEU A 41 2.56 -1.52 9.77
CA LEU A 41 2.16 -0.16 9.43
C LEU A 41 1.48 -0.17 8.07
N VAL A 42 0.54 0.75 7.87
CA VAL A 42 -0.15 0.95 6.59
C VAL A 42 -0.18 2.45 6.26
N THR A 43 -0.02 2.74 4.97
CA THR A 43 -0.31 4.05 4.38
C THR A 43 -1.50 3.95 3.45
N THR A 44 -2.46 4.86 3.57
CA THR A 44 -3.58 4.94 2.64
C THR A 44 -3.22 5.84 1.46
N VAL A 45 -3.43 5.38 0.23
CA VAL A 45 -3.25 6.15 -1.00
C VAL A 45 -4.62 6.33 -1.66
N ARG A 46 -4.95 7.55 -2.07
CA ARG A 46 -6.20 7.88 -2.77
C ARG A 46 -5.91 8.53 -4.11
N TYR A 47 -6.65 8.14 -5.15
CA TYR A 47 -6.55 8.68 -6.50
C TYR A 47 -7.84 8.41 -7.26
N ALA A 48 -8.08 9.12 -8.36
CA ALA A 48 -9.16 8.80 -9.30
C ALA A 48 -8.66 7.81 -10.37
N ASP A 49 -9.49 6.83 -10.72
CA ASP A 49 -9.22 6.00 -11.89
C ASP A 49 -9.59 6.70 -13.21
N VAL A 50 -9.30 6.07 -14.36
CA VAL A 50 -9.61 6.58 -15.70
C VAL A 50 -11.10 6.87 -15.93
N ALA A 51 -12.00 6.30 -15.11
CA ALA A 51 -13.43 6.58 -15.17
C ALA A 51 -13.84 7.71 -14.22
N GLY A 52 -12.89 8.33 -13.52
CA GLY A 52 -13.12 9.37 -12.52
C GLY A 52 -13.63 8.83 -11.19
N SER A 53 -13.60 7.51 -10.97
CA SER A 53 -14.03 6.92 -9.70
C SER A 53 -12.92 6.97 -8.67
N ASP A 54 -13.26 7.42 -7.45
CA ASP A 54 -12.34 7.42 -6.32
C ASP A 54 -11.89 6.01 -5.98
N ARG A 55 -10.57 5.83 -5.88
CA ARG A 55 -9.91 4.60 -5.45
C ARG A 55 -9.13 4.84 -4.18
N VAL A 56 -9.18 3.83 -3.31
CA VAL A 56 -8.39 3.76 -2.09
C VAL A 56 -7.53 2.51 -2.16
N LEU A 57 -6.23 2.67 -1.89
CA LEU A 57 -5.30 1.58 -1.68
C LEU A 57 -4.71 1.66 -0.28
N LEU A 58 -4.62 0.52 0.37
CA LEU A 58 -3.87 0.32 1.59
C LEU A 58 -2.49 -0.23 1.21
N VAL A 59 -1.42 0.44 1.62
CA VAL A 59 -0.05 0.01 1.31
C VAL A 59 0.62 -0.40 2.63
N PRO A 60 0.71 -1.70 2.94
CA PRO A 60 1.41 -2.15 4.13
C PRO A 60 2.90 -1.90 3.96
N VAL A 61 3.57 -1.39 5.00
CA VAL A 61 4.99 -1.02 4.97
C VAL A 61 5.83 -2.26 5.23
N VAL A 62 6.67 -2.63 4.26
CA VAL A 62 7.61 -3.75 4.43
C VAL A 62 8.76 -3.31 5.33
N ARG A 63 8.86 -3.92 6.50
CA ARG A 63 10.04 -3.81 7.38
C ARG A 63 11.08 -4.84 6.94
N ARG A 64 12.29 -4.39 6.60
CA ARG A 64 13.41 -5.28 6.23
C ARG A 64 14.54 -5.15 7.24
N ARG A 65 15.37 -6.19 7.34
CA ARG A 65 16.56 -6.20 8.21
C ARG A 65 17.62 -5.18 7.78
N PHE A 66 17.70 -4.91 6.48
CA PHE A 66 18.66 -3.99 5.88
C PHE A 66 17.96 -3.04 4.92
N GLY A 67 18.46 -1.80 4.84
CA GLY A 67 17.87 -0.74 4.02
C GLY A 67 16.63 -0.09 4.64
N PRO A 68 16.08 0.95 3.99
CA PRO A 68 14.85 1.57 4.46
C PRO A 68 13.66 0.63 4.27
N ALA A 69 12.63 0.83 5.07
CA ALA A 69 11.38 0.11 4.90
C ALA A 69 10.68 0.61 3.64
N ALA A 70 10.27 -0.30 2.76
CA ALA A 70 9.77 0.10 1.45
C ALA A 70 8.78 -0.90 0.85
N SER A 71 7.73 -0.37 0.24
CA SER A 71 6.66 -1.13 -0.40
C SER A 71 6.50 -0.72 -1.85
N TYR A 72 6.12 -1.67 -2.70
CA TYR A 72 5.96 -1.43 -4.13
C TYR A 72 4.64 -1.98 -4.64
N VAL A 73 3.80 -1.09 -5.16
CA VAL A 73 2.44 -1.40 -5.60
C VAL A 73 2.14 -0.82 -6.97
N ARG A 74 1.20 -1.42 -7.68
CA ARG A 74 0.55 -0.79 -8.85
C ARG A 74 -0.52 0.19 -8.37
N LEU A 75 -0.89 1.13 -9.22
CA LEU A 75 -2.05 2.00 -9.07
C LEU A 75 -3.10 1.61 -10.13
N PRO A 76 -3.97 0.61 -9.86
CA PRO A 76 -4.93 0.13 -10.86
C PRO A 76 -5.84 1.24 -11.40
N GLY A 77 -5.80 1.44 -12.72
CA GLY A 77 -6.65 2.42 -13.38
C GLY A 77 -6.24 3.88 -13.18
N TYR A 78 -5.14 4.18 -12.48
CA TYR A 78 -4.65 5.55 -12.35
C TYR A 78 -4.15 6.10 -13.70
N ALA A 79 -4.53 7.33 -14.02
CA ALA A 79 -4.24 7.99 -15.30
C ALA A 79 -3.04 8.96 -15.26
N GLY A 80 -2.40 9.15 -14.10
CA GLY A 80 -1.31 10.12 -13.96
C GLY A 80 -1.74 11.51 -13.49
N GLU A 81 -2.93 11.64 -12.91
CA GLU A 81 -3.49 12.91 -12.44
C GLU A 81 -3.10 13.22 -10.98
N GLU A 82 -4.05 13.64 -10.14
CA GLU A 82 -3.84 13.90 -8.72
C GLU A 82 -3.95 12.61 -7.90
N TRP A 83 -3.12 12.52 -6.87
CA TRP A 83 -3.19 11.49 -5.85
C TRP A 83 -2.81 12.08 -4.50
N THR A 84 -3.27 11.46 -3.43
CA THR A 84 -2.94 11.83 -2.05
C THR A 84 -2.55 10.59 -1.25
N ALA A 85 -1.77 10.78 -0.19
CA ALA A 85 -1.50 9.73 0.77
C ALA A 85 -1.66 10.22 2.21
N SER A 86 -2.11 9.33 3.08
CA SER A 86 -2.11 9.56 4.52
C SER A 86 -0.69 9.47 5.08
N MET A 87 -0.53 9.93 6.32
CA MET A 87 0.61 9.49 7.12
C MET A 87 0.57 7.97 7.31
N THR A 88 1.75 7.38 7.49
CA THR A 88 1.89 5.98 7.85
C THR A 88 1.39 5.79 9.29
N ALA A 89 0.48 4.83 9.48
CA ALA A 89 -0.12 4.57 10.78
C ALA A 89 0.00 3.08 11.16
N PRO A 90 0.10 2.76 12.46
CA PRO A 90 0.07 1.37 12.93
C PRO A 90 -1.30 0.75 12.66
N VAL A 91 -1.28 -0.52 12.25
CA VAL A 91 -2.46 -1.37 12.23
C VAL A 91 -2.77 -1.79 13.65
N ALA A 92 -4.01 -1.61 14.06
CA ALA A 92 -4.54 -2.12 15.32
C ALA A 92 -5.31 -3.45 15.09
N PRO A 93 -5.41 -4.34 16.08
CA PRO A 93 -6.12 -5.62 15.94
C PRO A 93 -7.57 -5.46 15.47
N ASP A 94 -8.23 -4.37 15.86
CA ASP A 94 -9.61 -4.00 15.53
C ASP A 94 -9.72 -3.06 14.31
N SER A 95 -8.65 -2.90 13.52
CA SER A 95 -8.71 -2.08 12.30
C SER A 95 -9.70 -2.66 11.30
N THR A 96 -10.60 -1.82 10.81
CA THR A 96 -11.65 -2.20 9.86
C THR A 96 -11.42 -1.57 8.50
N TRP A 97 -11.52 -2.38 7.43
CA TRP A 97 -11.48 -1.91 6.05
C TRP A 97 -12.54 -2.62 5.20
N ASP A 98 -13.00 -1.93 4.16
CA ASP A 98 -13.88 -2.52 3.17
C ASP A 98 -13.19 -3.68 2.42
N ALA A 99 -13.94 -4.75 2.17
CA ALA A 99 -13.41 -5.97 1.56
C ALA A 99 -12.94 -5.76 0.11
N ALA A 100 -13.64 -4.91 -0.67
CA ALA A 100 -13.22 -4.60 -2.03
C ALA A 100 -11.92 -3.78 -2.03
N THR A 101 -11.78 -2.85 -1.08
CA THR A 101 -10.55 -2.07 -0.86
C THR A 101 -9.37 -2.98 -0.51
N VAL A 102 -9.54 -3.93 0.42
CA VAL A 102 -8.47 -4.88 0.77
C VAL A 102 -8.12 -5.77 -0.42
N THR A 103 -9.11 -6.31 -1.13
CA THR A 103 -8.88 -7.15 -2.31
C THR A 103 -8.07 -6.40 -3.37
N LEU A 104 -8.47 -5.17 -3.69
CA LEU A 104 -7.76 -4.30 -4.62
C LEU A 104 -6.33 -4.04 -4.15
N SER A 105 -6.14 -3.78 -2.87
CA SER A 105 -4.85 -3.42 -2.29
C SER A 105 -3.87 -4.59 -2.23
N VAL A 106 -4.34 -5.78 -1.87
CA VAL A 106 -3.52 -7.01 -1.91
C VAL A 106 -3.12 -7.32 -3.37
N GLY A 107 -4.09 -7.29 -4.29
CA GLY A 107 -3.86 -7.49 -5.72
C GLY A 107 -2.97 -6.43 -6.38
N ALA A 108 -2.80 -5.28 -5.72
CA ALA A 108 -1.90 -4.23 -6.17
C ALA A 108 -0.42 -4.47 -5.78
N SER A 109 -0.10 -5.48 -4.97
CA SER A 109 1.28 -5.77 -4.58
C SER A 109 2.13 -6.21 -5.76
N LEU A 110 3.25 -5.53 -6.03
CA LEU A 110 4.13 -5.83 -7.18
C LEU A 110 5.31 -6.75 -6.84
N ASN A 111 5.54 -7.05 -5.56
CA ASN A 111 6.59 -7.97 -5.13
C ASN A 111 6.18 -8.80 -3.91
N ASP A 112 6.90 -9.89 -3.69
CA ASP A 112 6.63 -10.83 -2.59
C ASP A 112 6.77 -10.18 -1.22
N ALA A 113 7.67 -9.21 -1.07
CA ALA A 113 7.86 -8.54 0.21
C ALA A 113 6.64 -7.71 0.63
N THR A 114 5.97 -7.04 -0.31
CA THR A 114 4.71 -6.33 -0.05
C THR A 114 3.56 -7.33 0.20
N ARG A 115 3.56 -8.49 -0.48
CA ARG A 115 2.62 -9.59 -0.16
C ARG A 115 2.86 -10.18 1.23
N ASP A 116 4.12 -10.29 1.68
CA ASP A 116 4.47 -10.73 3.03
C ASP A 116 4.04 -9.72 4.09
N ALA A 117 4.14 -8.42 3.82
CA ALA A 117 3.62 -7.40 4.73
C ALA A 117 2.10 -7.52 4.90
N TRP A 118 1.36 -7.92 3.87
CA TRP A 118 -0.06 -8.28 4.01
C TRP A 118 -0.31 -9.50 4.90
N ARG A 119 0.58 -10.51 4.88
CA ARG A 119 0.50 -11.66 5.79
C ARG A 119 0.65 -11.22 7.25
N GLN A 120 1.58 -10.29 7.53
CA GLN A 120 1.75 -9.71 8.87
C GLN A 120 0.51 -8.92 9.33
N VAL A 121 -0.10 -8.13 8.43
CA VAL A 121 -1.38 -7.47 8.72
C VAL A 121 -2.45 -8.51 9.06
N ARG A 122 -2.59 -9.56 8.26
CA ARG A 122 -3.54 -10.66 8.46
C ARG A 122 -3.34 -11.42 9.77
N GLU A 123 -2.11 -11.55 10.24
CA GLU A 123 -1.80 -12.18 11.53
C GLU A 123 -2.30 -11.34 12.72
N LEU A 124 -2.29 -10.02 12.60
CA LEU A 124 -2.69 -9.10 13.66
C LEU A 124 -4.21 -8.88 13.76
N ILE A 125 -4.92 -8.81 12.63
CA ILE A 125 -6.35 -8.49 12.59
C ILE A 125 -7.18 -9.59 13.27
N VAL A 126 -8.16 -9.19 14.09
CA VAL A 126 -9.09 -10.12 14.77
C VAL A 126 -10.34 -10.45 13.95
N ASP A 127 -10.70 -9.62 12.97
CA ASP A 127 -11.85 -9.85 12.10
C ASP A 127 -11.60 -11.04 11.15
N ASP A 128 -12.25 -12.17 11.42
CA ASP A 128 -12.10 -13.38 10.60
C ASP A 128 -12.60 -13.23 9.15
N GLY A 129 -13.55 -12.32 8.90
CA GLY A 129 -14.01 -11.99 7.55
C GLY A 129 -12.90 -11.31 6.74
N LEU A 130 -12.27 -10.31 7.33
CA LEU A 130 -11.19 -9.56 6.72
C LEU A 130 -9.94 -10.42 6.52
N ARG A 131 -9.61 -11.27 7.50
CA ARG A 131 -8.52 -12.26 7.35
C ARG A 131 -8.77 -13.18 6.17
N ARG A 132 -9.99 -13.67 5.99
CA ARG A 132 -10.37 -14.51 4.83
C ARG A 132 -10.23 -13.76 3.51
N VAL A 133 -10.58 -12.47 3.46
CA VAL A 133 -10.39 -11.64 2.27
C VAL A 133 -8.91 -11.52 1.92
N ILE A 134 -8.04 -11.23 2.89
CA ILE A 134 -6.59 -11.15 2.67
C ILE A 134 -6.05 -12.51 2.22
N ASP A 135 -6.42 -13.59 2.92
CA ASP A 135 -5.99 -14.96 2.59
C ASP A 135 -6.41 -15.36 1.17
N GLN A 136 -7.60 -14.98 0.72
CA GLN A 136 -8.08 -15.26 -0.64
C GLN A 136 -7.33 -14.44 -1.70
N ALA A 137 -7.07 -13.15 -1.43
CA ALA A 137 -6.38 -12.28 -2.37
C ALA A 137 -4.86 -12.57 -2.46
N LEU A 138 -4.29 -13.25 -1.44
CA LEU A 138 -2.90 -13.70 -1.41
C LEU A 138 -2.64 -15.07 -2.07
N ARG A 139 -3.70 -15.77 -2.51
CA ARG A 139 -3.56 -16.97 -3.33
C ARG A 139 -2.95 -16.65 -4.70
#